data_AF-A0A316JCY7-F1
#
_entry.id   AF-A0A316JCY7-F1
#
_cell.length_a   1.000
_cell.length_b   1.000
_cell.length_c   1.000
_cell.angle_alpha   90.00
_cell.angle_beta   90.00
_cell.angle_gamma   90.00
#
_symmetry.space_group_name_H-M   'P 1'
#
loop_
_entity.id
_entity.type
_entity.pdbx_description
1 polymer ?
#
loop_
_entity_poly.entity_id
_entity_poly.type
_entity_poly.pdbx_seq_one_letter_code
_entity_poly.pdbx_strand_id
1 'polypeptide(L)' 'MDQKQATQKETLAYIEELLEELVKLAKTTDSNLLVYMIDMALQEARDSVSACGARNTHKME' A
#
# COMPACT_ATOMS: atom_id res chain seq x y z
N MET A 1 -6.35 10.18 -18.96
CA MET A 1 -5.72 9.31 -17.94
C MET A 1 -4.24 9.27 -18.25
N ASP A 2 -3.42 10.03 -17.53
CA ASP A 2 -1.97 10.07 -17.75
C ASP A 2 -1.37 8.68 -17.47
N GLN A 3 -0.68 8.07 -18.43
CA GLN A 3 0.00 6.77 -18.28
C GLN A 3 0.83 6.69 -16.99
N LYS A 4 1.47 7.81 -16.60
CA LYS A 4 2.26 7.94 -15.37
C LYS A 4 1.45 7.67 -14.09
N GLN A 5 0.16 8.04 -14.06
CA GLN A 5 -0.72 7.81 -12.91
C GLN A 5 -1.23 6.37 -12.86
N ALA A 6 -1.47 5.75 -14.02
CA ALA A 6 -1.79 4.32 -14.09
C ALA A 6 -0.63 3.49 -13.54
N THR A 7 0.60 3.79 -13.97
CA THR A 7 1.81 3.13 -13.47
C THR A 7 2.03 3.34 -11.97
N GLN A 8 1.74 4.54 -11.43
CA GLN A 8 1.86 4.80 -10.00
C GLN A 8 0.86 3.98 -9.18
N LYS A 9 -0.41 3.93 -9.60
CA LYS A 9 -1.44 3.16 -8.90
C LYS A 9 -1.14 1.66 -8.94
N GLU A 10 -0.71 1.15 -10.09
CA GLU A 10 -0.28 -0.25 -10.25
C GLU A 10 0.92 -0.57 -9.36
N THR A 11 1.91 0.33 -9.28
CA THR A 11 3.07 0.15 -8.40
C THR A 11 2.66 0.12 -6.93
N LEU A 12 1.73 0.99 -6.49
CA LEU A 12 1.25 1.00 -5.11
C LEU A 12 0.44 -0.26 -4.77
N ALA A 13 -0.39 -0.74 -5.70
CA ALA A 13 -1.12 -2.00 -5.52
C ALA A 13 -0.16 -3.20 -5.40
N TYR A 14 0.89 -3.24 -6.22
CA TYR A 14 1.93 -4.27 -6.11
C TYR A 14 2.65 -4.23 -4.75
N ILE A 15 2.95 -3.03 -4.24
CA ILE A 15 3.57 -2.87 -2.91
C ILE A 15 2.62 -3.37 -1.81
N GLU A 16 1.32 -3.09 -1.91
CA GLU A 16 0.31 -3.59 -0.97
C GLU A 16 0.29 -5.13 -0.95
N GLU A 17 0.19 -5.77 -2.12
CA GLU A 17 0.19 -7.23 -2.23
C GLU A 17 1.47 -7.86 -1.66
N LEU A 18 2.63 -7.24 -1.92
CA LEU A 18 3.91 -7.71 -1.36
C LEU A 18 3.94 -7.63 0.16
N LEU A 19 3.42 -6.54 0.74
CA LEU A 19 3.37 -6.35 2.18
C LEU A 19 2.43 -7.36 2.85
N GLU A 20 1.31 -7.72 2.20
CA GLU A 20 0.41 -8.78 2.71
C GLU A 20 1.12 -10.14 2.82
N GLU A 21 1.93 -10.51 1.83
CA GLU A 21 2.74 -11.74 1.88
C GLU A 21 3.83 -11.66 2.96
N LEU A 22 4.46 -10.50 3.13
CA LEU A 22 5.47 -10.29 4.17
C LEU A 22 4.88 -10.39 5.59
N VAL A 23 3.65 -9.93 5.81
CA VAL A 23 2.96 -10.11 7.11
C VAL A 23 2.76 -11.60 7.40
N LYS A 24 2.34 -12.39 6.40
CA LYS A 24 2.16 -13.85 6.56
C LYS A 24 3.47 -14.52 6.94
N LEU A 25 4.58 -14.16 6.29
CA LEU A 25 5.90 -14.68 6.60
C LEU A 25 6.42 -14.20 7.97
N ALA A 26 6.19 -12.95 8.33
CA ALA A 26 6.62 -12.41 9.62
C ALA A 26 5.88 -13.08 10.79
N LYS A 27 4.62 -13.48 10.61
CA LYS A 27 3.88 -14.26 11.61
C LYS A 27 4.46 -15.64 11.86
N THR A 28 5.27 -16.18 10.95
CA THR A 28 6.02 -17.41 11.18
C THR A 28 7.35 -17.15 11.89
N THR A 29 7.71 -15.89 12.15
CA THR A 29 8.82 -15.51 13.00
C THR A 29 8.29 -15.25 14.41
N ASP A 30 9.01 -15.67 15.44
CA ASP A 30 8.66 -15.36 16.84
C ASP A 30 8.88 -13.88 17.21
N SER A 31 9.00 -13.00 16.21
CA SER A 31 9.26 -11.56 16.38
C SER A 31 7.97 -10.76 16.20
N ASN A 32 7.28 -10.50 17.31
CA ASN A 32 6.11 -9.63 17.34
C ASN A 32 6.40 -8.21 16.82
N LEU A 33 7.62 -7.72 17.05
CA LEU A 33 8.04 -6.41 16.54
C LEU A 33 8.10 -6.40 15.01
N LEU A 34 8.57 -7.49 14.39
CA LEU A 34 8.62 -7.60 12.93
C LEU A 34 7.22 -7.61 12.32
N VAL A 35 6.30 -8.39 12.89
CA VAL A 35 4.88 -8.41 12.47
C VAL A 35 4.29 -7.00 12.54
N TYR A 36 4.48 -6.33 13.68
CA TYR A 36 3.97 -4.98 13.90
C TYR A 36 4.50 -3.97 12.87
N MET A 37 5.81 -3.99 12.59
CA MET A 37 6.41 -3.05 11.62
C MET A 37 5.86 -3.26 10.20
N ILE A 38 5.65 -4.51 9.80
CA ILE A 38 5.12 -4.81 8.45
C ILE A 38 3.63 -4.48 8.38
N ASP A 39 2.86 -4.74 9.43
CA ASP A 39 1.45 -4.34 9.50
C ASP A 39 1.30 -2.81 9.40
N MET A 40 2.17 -2.02 10.05
CA MET A 40 2.18 -0.56 9.89
C MET A 40 2.50 -0.13 8.45
N ALA A 41 3.51 -0.74 7.82
CA ALA A 41 3.86 -0.43 6.43
C ALA A 41 2.72 -0.78 5.45
N LEU A 42 2.02 -1.89 5.69
CA LEU A 42 0.85 -2.29 4.91
C LEU A 42 -0.29 -1.25 5.03
N GLN A 43 -0.53 -0.74 6.24
CA GLN A 43 -1.52 0.30 6.45
C GLN A 43 -1.16 1.60 5.69
N GLU A 44 0.10 2.02 5.73
CA GLU A 44 0.56 3.21 5.00
C GLU A 44 0.43 3.05 3.48
N ALA A 45 0.69 1.85 2.96
CA ALA A 45 0.48 1.54 1.54
C ALA A 45 -1.01 1.64 1.14
N ARG A 46 -1.91 1.11 1.96
CA ARG A 46 -3.38 1.20 1.75
C ARG A 46 -3.88 2.64 1.77
N ASP A 47 -3.38 3.43 2.71
CA ASP A 47 -3.71 4.85 2.81
C ASP A 47 -3.22 5.60 1.56
N SER A 48 -2.04 5.24 1.05
CA SER A 48 -1.46 5.82 -0.17
C SER A 48 -2.24 5.44 -1.44
N VAL A 49 -2.68 4.19 -1.58
CA VAL A 49 -3.55 3.72 -2.67
C VAL A 49 -4.89 4.48 -2.62
N SER A 50 -5.48 4.60 -1.44
CA SER A 50 -6.74 5.30 -1.21
C SER A 50 -6.62 6.79 -1.54
N ALA A 51 -5.54 7.44 -1.13
CA ALA A 51 -5.24 8.84 -1.45
C ALA A 51 -4.99 9.08 -2.96
N CYS A 52 -4.44 8.09 -3.68
CA CYS A 52 -4.32 8.15 -5.14
C CYS A 52 -5.70 8.10 -5.82
N GLY A 53 -6.67 7.39 -5.24
CA GLY A 53 -8.06 7.35 -5.73
C GLY A 53 -8.85 8.63 -5.43
N ALA A 54 -8.65 9.22 -4.25
CA ALA A 54 -9.39 10.40 -3.78
C ALA A 54 -8.99 11.74 -4.43
N ARG A 55 -7.80 11.82 -5.06
CA ARG A 55 -7.31 13.05 -5.72
C ARG A 55 -8.13 13.49 -6.95
N ASN A 56 -9.15 12.72 -7.32
CA ASN A 56 -10.00 12.93 -8.51
C ASN A 56 -11.26 13.79 -8.29
N THR A 57 -11.57 14.25 -7.07
CA THR A 57 -12.77 15.07 -6.82
C THR A 57 -12.52 16.58 -6.72
N HIS A 58 -11.26 17.05 -6.77
CA HIS A 58 -10.92 18.46 -6.52
C HIS A 58 -10.36 19.24 -7.72
N LYS A 59 -10.52 18.74 -8.96
CA LYS A 59 -10.12 19.45 -10.19
C LYS A 59 -11.29 19.64 -11.18
N MET A 60 -12.46 20.02 -10.69
CA MET A 60 -13.59 20.48 -11.52
C MET A 60 -14.22 21.79 -10.99
N GLU A 61 -13.39 22.75 -10.60
CA GLU A 61 -13.82 24.15 -10.41
C GLU A 61 -12.84 25.09 -11.13
#